data_AF-A0A2D7BZ95-F1
#
_entry.id   AF-A0A2D7BZ95-F1
#
_cell.length_a   1.000
_cell.length_b   1.000
_cell.length_c   1.000
_cell.angle_alpha   90.00
_cell.angle_beta   90.00
_cell.angle_gamma   90.00
#
_symmetry.space_group_name_H-M   'P 1'
#
loop_
_entity.id
_entity.type
_entity.pdbx_description
1 polymer ?
#
loop_
_entity_poly.entity_id
_entity_poly.type
_entity_poly.pdbx_seq_one_letter_code
_entity_poly.pdbx_strand_id
1 'polypeptide(L)'
;MNHFNQGIFEVNIMEKIDMTYQEIVDTLREGVVNLSFTKVKDGAVREMRATLVSDQIPSEKMPKTDSNANLEKNQLAVRVFDLDVQDWRSFRVDSLLTFNAV
;
A
#
# COMPACT_ATOMS: atom_id res chain seq x y z
N MET A 1 48.77 -0.64 13.34
CA MET A 1 48.52 -1.32 12.06
C MET A 1 47.29 -2.19 12.27
N ASN A 2 46.13 -1.69 11.87
CA ASN A 2 45.43 -2.10 10.63
C ASN A 2 44.96 -3.55 10.78
N HIS A 3 43.69 -3.94 10.64
CA HIS A 3 42.51 -3.30 10.11
C HIS A 3 41.32 -4.15 10.61
N PHE A 4 40.18 -3.51 10.86
CA PHE A 4 38.89 -4.17 11.04
C PHE A 4 38.56 -5.11 9.87
N ASN A 5 37.92 -6.26 10.15
CA ASN A 5 36.88 -6.77 9.26
C ASN A 5 35.86 -7.64 10.04
N GLN A 6 34.99 -6.97 10.80
CA GLN A 6 33.69 -7.52 11.16
C GLN A 6 32.78 -7.22 9.97
N GLY A 7 32.70 -8.17 9.04
CA GLY A 7 32.06 -7.98 7.74
C GLY A 7 31.26 -9.20 7.33
N ILE A 8 30.19 -9.50 8.06
CA ILE A 8 29.00 -10.11 7.47
C ILE A 8 27.86 -9.11 7.69
N PHE A 9 27.78 -8.16 6.75
CA PHE A 9 26.67 -7.23 6.68
C PHE A 9 25.37 -8.02 6.55
N GLU A 10 24.44 -7.67 7.41
CA GLU A 10 23.10 -8.23 7.54
C GLU A 10 22.48 -8.48 6.17
N VAL A 11 21.97 -9.69 5.98
CA VAL A 11 21.04 -9.98 4.90
C VAL A 11 19.94 -8.95 4.97
N ASN A 12 19.82 -8.15 3.90
CA ASN A 12 18.86 -7.07 3.77
C ASN A 12 17.45 -7.68 3.84
N ILE A 13 16.90 -7.74 5.06
CA ILE A 13 15.50 -8.08 5.29
C ILE A 13 14.75 -6.92 4.67
N MET A 14 14.07 -7.15 3.54
CA MET A 14 13.01 -6.24 3.08
C MET A 14 12.12 -5.99 4.30
N GLU A 15 12.19 -4.78 4.87
CA GLU A 15 11.34 -4.38 5.98
C GLU A 15 9.90 -4.59 5.51
N LYS A 16 9.26 -5.64 6.02
CA LYS A 16 7.83 -5.80 5.84
C LYS A 16 7.19 -4.62 6.57
N ILE A 17 6.30 -3.94 5.88
CA ILE A 17 5.55 -2.83 6.45
C ILE A 17 4.75 -3.37 7.64
N ASP A 18 5.17 -2.99 8.85
CA ASP A 18 4.50 -3.35 10.10
C ASP A 18 3.39 -2.34 10.40
N MET A 19 2.41 -2.30 9.50
CA MET A 19 1.19 -1.51 9.66
C MET A 19 -0.01 -2.43 9.65
N THR A 20 -0.96 -2.17 10.53
CA THR A 20 -2.24 -2.84 10.55
C THR A 20 -3.07 -2.43 9.34
N TYR A 21 -4.05 -3.27 8.96
CA TYR A 21 -5.02 -2.94 7.91
C TYR A 21 -5.71 -1.60 8.17
N GLN A 22 -6.06 -1.33 9.43
CA GLN A 22 -6.74 -0.10 9.84
C GLN A 22 -5.86 1.13 9.59
N GLU A 23 -4.59 1.09 10.03
CA GLU A 23 -3.64 2.20 9.82
C GLU A 23 -3.45 2.50 8.33
N ILE A 24 -3.30 1.46 7.50
CA ILE A 24 -3.18 1.60 6.05
C ILE A 24 -4.41 2.32 5.47
N VAL A 25 -5.61 1.87 5.84
CA VAL A 25 -6.86 2.46 5.36
C VAL A 25 -7.01 3.91 5.84
N ASP A 26 -6.66 4.20 7.08
CA ASP A 26 -6.78 5.55 7.65
C ASP A 26 -5.80 6.52 6.98
N THR A 27 -4.55 6.12 6.75
CA THR A 27 -3.59 6.94 5.99
C THR A 27 -4.11 7.25 4.57
N LEU A 28 -4.73 6.27 3.91
CA LEU A 28 -5.33 6.47 2.58
C LEU A 28 -6.55 7.40 2.60
N ARG A 29 -7.28 7.46 3.71
CA ARG A 29 -8.43 8.38 3.89
C ARG A 29 -7.98 9.80 4.20
N GLU A 30 -6.79 9.98 4.77
CA GLU A 30 -6.22 11.28 5.09
C GLU A 30 -5.56 11.95 3.88
N GLY A 31 -5.06 11.18 2.91
CA GLY A 31 -4.30 11.77 1.81
C GLY A 31 -4.04 10.84 0.62
N VAL A 32 -2.98 11.19 -0.12
CA VAL A 32 -2.46 10.38 -1.22
C VAL A 32 -1.28 9.57 -0.71
N VAL A 33 -1.22 8.31 -1.09
CA VAL A 33 -0.14 7.41 -0.75
C VAL A 33 0.50 6.87 -2.00
N ASN A 34 1.82 7.02 -2.10
CA ASN A 34 2.63 6.34 -3.08
C ASN A 34 3.00 4.97 -2.50
N LEU A 35 2.46 3.91 -3.08
CA LEU A 35 2.73 2.56 -2.63
C LEU A 35 3.21 1.68 -3.78
N SER A 36 3.99 0.66 -3.44
CA SER A 36 4.40 -0.37 -4.39
C SER A 36 4.10 -1.74 -3.82
N PHE A 37 3.69 -2.66 -4.70
CA PHE A 37 3.31 -4.01 -4.30
C PHE A 37 3.74 -5.02 -5.35
N THR A 38 4.02 -6.24 -4.89
CA THR A 38 4.30 -7.37 -5.78
C THR A 38 3.00 -7.96 -6.29
N LYS A 39 2.82 -7.99 -7.60
CA LYS A 39 1.68 -8.66 -8.20
C LYS A 39 1.86 -10.18 -8.10
N VAL A 40 1.02 -10.82 -7.29
CA VAL A 40 1.10 -12.27 -6.97
C VAL A 40 1.13 -13.18 -8.20
N LYS A 41 0.52 -12.76 -9.33
CA LYS A 41 0.42 -13.59 -10.54
C LYS A 41 1.73 -13.66 -11.35
N ASP A 42 2.48 -12.57 -11.46
CA ASP A 42 3.66 -12.47 -12.33
C ASP A 42 4.94 -12.08 -11.59
N GLY A 43 4.86 -11.77 -10.28
CA GLY A 43 5.99 -11.35 -9.46
C GLY A 43 6.50 -9.95 -9.79
N ALA A 44 5.85 -9.22 -10.69
CA ALA A 44 6.27 -7.87 -11.04
C ALA A 44 5.91 -6.88 -9.93
N VAL A 45 6.84 -5.98 -9.62
CA VAL A 45 6.56 -4.84 -8.74
C VAL A 45 5.79 -3.80 -9.53
N ARG A 46 4.68 -3.32 -8.96
CA ARG A 46 3.92 -2.20 -9.50
C ARG A 46 3.86 -1.09 -8.48
N GLU A 47 4.13 0.11 -8.94
CA GLU A 47 3.91 1.34 -8.21
C GLU A 47 2.50 1.86 -8.53
N MET A 48 1.85 2.46 -7.55
CA MET A 48 0.58 3.16 -7.73
C MET A 48 0.44 4.31 -6.75
N ARG A 49 -0.20 5.40 -7.21
CA ARG A 49 -0.65 6.49 -6.35
C ARG A 49 -2.10 6.27 -5.94
N ALA A 50 -2.31 5.98 -4.67
CA ALA A 50 -3.58 5.55 -4.12
C ALA A 50 -4.19 6.62 -3.20
N THR A 51 -5.51 6.77 -3.22
CA THR A 51 -6.23 7.58 -2.24
C THR A 51 -7.62 7.03 -1.94
N LEU A 52 -8.15 7.37 -0.77
CA LEU A 52 -9.55 7.21 -0.36
C LEU A 52 -10.21 8.55 0.00
N VAL A 53 -9.51 9.66 -0.21
CA VAL A 53 -10.05 11.01 0.00
C VAL A 53 -11.17 11.23 -1.02
N SER A 54 -12.41 11.36 -0.54
CA SER A 54 -13.60 11.56 -1.41
C SER A 54 -13.44 12.73 -2.37
N ASP A 55 -12.79 13.80 -1.92
CA ASP A 55 -12.62 15.04 -2.68
C ASP A 55 -11.67 14.88 -3.87
N GLN A 56 -10.83 13.85 -3.87
CA GLN A 56 -9.95 13.51 -4.99
C GLN A 56 -10.55 12.47 -5.94
N ILE A 57 -11.71 11.91 -5.60
CA ILE A 57 -12.41 10.93 -6.43
C ILE A 57 -13.47 11.68 -7.25
N PRO A 58 -13.47 11.53 -8.60
CA PRO A 58 -14.49 12.13 -9.44
C PRO A 58 -15.90 11.77 -8.98
N SER A 59 -16.85 12.71 -9.04
CA SER A 59 -18.24 12.52 -8.59
C SER A 59 -18.91 11.29 -9.20
N GLU A 60 -18.56 10.94 -10.44
CA GLU A 60 -19.06 9.77 -11.17
C GLU A 60 -18.53 8.44 -10.63
N LYS A 61 -17.36 8.47 -9.97
CA LYS A 61 -16.67 7.31 -9.39
C LYS A 61 -16.79 7.25 -7.88
N MET A 62 -17.59 8.11 -7.27
CA MET A 62 -17.82 8.12 -5.82
C MET A 62 -18.23 6.73 -5.31
N PRO A 63 -17.60 6.25 -4.23
CA PRO A 63 -17.94 4.97 -3.66
C PRO A 63 -19.37 5.03 -3.09
N LYS A 64 -20.24 4.10 -3.53
CA LYS A 64 -21.62 3.99 -3.00
C LYS A 64 -21.66 3.48 -1.57
N THR A 65 -20.64 2.71 -1.18
CA THR A 65 -20.44 2.15 0.16
C THR A 65 -18.94 2.07 0.43
N ASP A 66 -18.56 2.18 1.69
CA ASP A 66 -17.17 1.96 2.10
C ASP A 66 -16.85 0.46 2.03
N SER A 67 -16.22 0.06 0.92
CA SER A 67 -15.81 -1.34 0.69
C SER A 67 -14.72 -1.80 1.67
N ASN A 68 -14.06 -0.88 2.37
CA ASN A 68 -13.02 -1.17 3.34
C ASN A 68 -13.53 -1.19 4.79
N ALA A 69 -14.82 -0.86 5.01
CA ALA A 69 -15.44 -0.85 6.34
C ALA A 69 -15.71 -2.26 6.91
N ASN A 70 -15.69 -3.30 6.08
CA ASN A 70 -15.71 -4.68 6.56
C ASN A 70 -14.35 -5.05 7.14
N LEU A 71 -14.20 -4.86 8.45
CA LEU A 71 -13.03 -5.28 9.22
C LEU A 71 -13.07 -6.77 9.57
N GLU A 72 -13.53 -7.63 8.66
CA GLU A 72 -13.41 -9.06 8.88
C GLU A 72 -11.92 -9.39 9.09
N LYS A 73 -11.61 -10.13 10.15
CA LYS A 73 -10.23 -10.40 10.62
C LYS A 73 -9.27 -11.01 9.59
N ASN A 74 -9.77 -11.38 8.41
CA ASN A 74 -9.01 -11.97 7.30
C ASN A 74 -8.94 -11.06 6.05
N GLN A 75 -9.42 -9.82 6.11
CA GLN A 75 -9.36 -8.90 4.98
C GLN A 75 -7.93 -8.38 4.80
N LEU A 76 -7.24 -8.93 3.79
CA LEU A 76 -5.89 -8.51 3.40
C LEU A 76 -5.91 -7.58 2.19
N ALA A 77 -7.02 -7.49 1.46
CA ALA A 77 -7.15 -6.65 0.28
C ALA A 77 -7.77 -5.29 0.66
N VAL A 78 -7.10 -4.20 0.30
CA VAL A 78 -7.61 -2.84 0.43
C VAL A 78 -8.03 -2.36 -0.95
N ARG A 79 -9.24 -1.85 -1.08
CA ARG A 79 -9.71 -1.19 -2.30
C ARG A 79 -9.38 0.30 -2.21
N VAL A 80 -8.76 0.86 -3.25
CA VAL A 80 -8.33 2.25 -3.32
C VAL A 80 -8.63 2.84 -4.68
N PHE A 81 -8.66 4.17 -4.76
CA PHE A 81 -8.70 4.87 -6.04
C PHE A 81 -7.27 5.13 -6.50
N ASP A 82 -6.91 4.59 -7.67
CA ASP A 82 -5.63 4.84 -8.33
C ASP A 82 -5.73 6.16 -9.09
N LEU A 83 -4.93 7.16 -8.71
CA LEU A 83 -4.93 8.49 -9.33
C LEU A 83 -4.22 8.51 -10.69
N ASP A 84 -3.34 7.55 -10.97
CA ASP A 84 -2.61 7.47 -12.26
C ASP A 84 -3.50 6.88 -13.34
N VAL A 85 -4.23 5.81 -13.00
CA VAL A 85 -5.17 5.14 -13.90
C VAL A 85 -6.57 5.75 -13.82
N GLN A 86 -6.81 6.60 -12.82
CA GLN A 86 -8.11 7.16 -12.47
C GLN A 86 -9.19 6.09 -12.31
N ASP A 87 -8.85 4.97 -11.68
CA ASP A 87 -9.77 3.85 -11.53
C ASP A 87 -9.61 3.11 -10.21
N TRP A 88 -10.66 2.38 -9.83
CA TRP A 88 -10.65 1.60 -8.59
C TRP A 88 -9.74 0.38 -8.74
N ARG A 89 -8.75 0.26 -7.86
CA ARG A 89 -7.85 -0.89 -7.80
C ARG A 89 -7.79 -1.45 -6.38
N SER A 90 -7.42 -2.71 -6.27
CA SER A 90 -7.16 -3.34 -4.97
C SER A 90 -5.73 -3.83 -4.92
N PHE A 91 -5.08 -3.64 -3.78
CA PHE A 91 -3.80 -4.26 -3.45
C PHE A 91 -3.96 -5.07 -2.17
N ARG A 92 -3.02 -6.00 -1.93
CA ARG A 92 -3.01 -6.74 -0.68
C ARG A 92 -1.93 -6.18 0.25
N VAL A 93 -2.27 -5.99 1.53
CA VAL A 93 -1.34 -5.49 2.54
C VAL A 93 -0.14 -6.42 2.72
N ASP A 94 -0.33 -7.73 2.53
CA ASP A 94 0.74 -8.74 2.60
C ASP A 94 1.72 -8.70 1.41
N SER A 95 1.35 -8.00 0.34
CA SER A 95 2.15 -7.84 -0.88
C SER A 95 2.78 -6.45 -1.00
N LEU A 96 2.55 -5.57 -0.02
CA LEU A 96 3.15 -4.24 0.02
C LEU A 96 4.67 -4.34 0.18
N LEU A 97 5.36 -3.52 -0.61
CA LEU A 97 6.80 -3.33 -0.55
C LEU A 97 7.14 -1.92 -0.04
N THR A 98 6.37 -0.91 -0.45
CA THR A 98 6.51 0.47 0.04
C THR A 98 5.15 1.09 0.28
N PHE A 99 5.06 1.99 1.25
CA PHE A 99 3.85 2.73 1.60
C PHE A 99 4.26 4.10 2.15
N ASN A 100 4.18 5.13 1.31
CA ASN A 100 4.65 6.48 1.63
C ASN A 100 3.51 7.48 1.43
N ALA A 101 2.99 8.06 2.52
CA ALA A 101 2.05 9.17 2.45
C ALA A 101 2.75 10.43 1.91
N VAL A 102 2.04 11.20 1.07
CA VAL A 102 2.54 12.41 0.38
C VAL A 102 1.97 13.67 1.01
#